data_AF-A0A2D6MG06-F1
#
_entry.id   AF-A0A2D6MG06-F1
#
_cell.length_a   1.000
_cell.length_b   1.000
_cell.length_c   1.000
_cell.angle_alpha   90.00
_cell.angle_beta   90.00
_cell.angle_gamma   90.00
#
_symmetry.space_group_name_H-M   'P 1'
#
loop_
_entity.id
_entity.type
_entity.pdbx_description
1 polymer ?
#
loop_
_entity_poly.entity_id
_entity_poly.type
_entity_poly.pdbx_seq_one_letter_code
_entity_poly.pdbx_strand_id
1 'polypeptide(L)'
;MKKLTIAIIILGLLLVPLVVALTVEPWEPTKQFYNRCVQVDQNGDKVIDVADLGQIGGEFGRTDCRPARYGGWCDKADLNYDGQVDNQDVSIVGGWHGKTCKYR
;
A
#
# COMPACT_ATOMS: atom_id res chain seq x y z
N MET A 1 -4.93 -2.84 53.65
CA MET A 1 -4.29 -1.97 52.64
C MET A 1 -3.49 -2.75 51.59
N LYS A 2 -2.62 -3.72 51.96
CA LYS A 2 -1.77 -4.47 51.00
C LYS A 2 -2.51 -5.26 49.91
N LYS A 3 -3.72 -5.78 50.19
CA LYS A 3 -4.52 -6.58 49.22
C LYS A 3 -5.10 -5.75 48.07
N LEU A 4 -5.41 -4.47 48.30
CA LEU A 4 -6.00 -3.58 47.30
C LEU A 4 -4.95 -3.12 46.28
N THR A 5 -3.73 -2.84 46.74
CA THR A 5 -2.60 -2.46 45.90
C THR A 5 -2.20 -3.59 44.94
N ILE A 6 -2.20 -4.84 45.42
CA ILE A 6 -1.89 -6.02 44.59
C ILE A 6 -2.97 -6.23 43.52
N ALA A 7 -4.25 -6.04 43.84
CA ALA A 7 -5.34 -6.19 42.88
C ALA A 7 -5.27 -5.15 41.73
N ILE A 8 -4.94 -3.89 42.05
CA ILE A 8 -4.78 -2.82 41.04
C ILE A 8 -3.58 -3.11 40.12
N ILE A 9 -2.47 -3.61 40.68
CA ILE A 9 -1.27 -3.97 39.90
C ILE A 9 -1.57 -5.14 38.95
N ILE A 10 -2.26 -6.19 39.42
CA ILE A 10 -2.65 -7.34 38.58
C ILE A 10 -3.62 -6.91 37.47
N LEU A 11 -4.59 -6.05 37.79
CA LEU A 11 -5.53 -5.53 36.81
C LEU A 11 -4.83 -4.69 35.74
N GLY A 12 -3.86 -3.84 36.13
CA GLY A 12 -3.04 -3.09 35.19
C GLY A 12 -2.13 -3.96 34.32
N LEU A 13 -1.49 -4.99 34.89
CA LEU A 13 -0.61 -5.93 34.18
C LEU A 13 -1.35 -6.80 33.17
N LEU A 14 -2.63 -7.11 33.40
CA LEU A 14 -3.45 -7.91 32.49
C LEU A 14 -4.15 -7.06 31.43
N LEU A 15 -4.55 -5.82 31.75
CA LEU A 15 -5.24 -4.94 30.82
C LEU A 15 -4.34 -4.39 29.71
N VAL A 16 -3.08 -4.07 30.00
CA VAL A 16 -2.16 -3.50 28.99
C VAL A 16 -1.90 -4.47 27.82
N PRO A 17 -1.49 -5.74 28.02
CA PRO A 17 -1.29 -6.67 26.90
C PRO A 17 -2.61 -7.03 26.19
N LEU A 18 -3.75 -7.03 26.89
CA LEU A 18 -5.06 -7.27 26.28
C LEU A 18 -5.47 -6.11 25.36
N VAL A 19 -5.26 -4.86 25.78
CA VAL A 19 -5.53 -3.68 24.95
C VAL A 19 -4.63 -3.67 23.72
N VAL A 20 -3.34 -4.01 23.86
CA VAL A 20 -2.43 -4.14 22.72
C VAL A 20 -2.92 -5.24 21.76
N ALA A 21 -3.28 -6.43 22.25
CA ALA A 21 -3.79 -7.52 21.41
C ALA A 21 -5.10 -7.18 20.68
N LEU A 22 -5.91 -6.26 21.22
CA LEU A 22 -7.16 -5.79 20.60
C LEU A 22 -6.97 -4.63 19.62
N THR A 23 -5.82 -3.94 19.62
CA THR A 23 -5.56 -2.77 18.77
C THR A 23 -4.56 -3.04 17.65
N VAL A 24 -3.77 -4.11 17.72
CA VAL A 24 -2.89 -4.48 16.61
C VAL A 24 -3.70 -5.25 15.58
N GLU A 25 -4.15 -4.54 14.53
CA GLU A 25 -4.64 -5.16 13.30
C GLU A 25 -3.58 -6.19 12.85
N PRO A 26 -3.94 -7.46 12.60
CA PRO A 26 -3.01 -8.44 12.08
C PRO A 26 -2.35 -7.88 10.82
N TRP A 27 -1.03 -8.02 10.70
CA TRP A 27 -0.39 -7.90 9.41
C TRP A 27 -1.10 -8.87 8.44
N GLU A 28 -1.86 -8.35 7.49
CA GLU A 28 -2.49 -9.21 6.50
C GLU A 28 -1.69 -9.08 5.20
N PRO A 29 -0.82 -10.06 4.87
CA PRO A 29 -0.10 -10.08 3.60
C PRO A 29 -1.03 -9.88 2.39
N THR A 30 -2.29 -10.27 2.51
CA THR A 30 -3.36 -10.05 1.53
C THR A 30 -3.69 -8.58 1.33
N LYS A 31 -3.74 -7.77 2.41
CA LYS A 31 -4.01 -6.33 2.34
C LYS A 31 -2.87 -5.57 1.68
N GLN A 32 -1.61 -5.90 2.01
CA GLN A 32 -0.46 -5.27 1.36
C GLN A 32 -0.36 -5.64 -0.12
N PHE A 33 -0.58 -6.92 -0.45
CA PHE A 33 -0.67 -7.37 -1.84
C PHE A 33 -1.76 -6.62 -2.60
N TYR A 34 -2.97 -6.54 -2.01
CA TYR A 34 -4.09 -5.85 -2.63
C TYR A 34 -3.77 -4.38 -2.88
N ASN A 35 -3.25 -3.67 -1.88
CA ASN A 35 -2.89 -2.26 -1.99
C ASN A 35 -1.86 -2.01 -3.09
N ARG A 36 -0.83 -2.87 -3.20
CA ARG A 36 0.14 -2.76 -4.29
C ARG A 36 -0.48 -3.12 -5.63
N CYS A 37 -1.36 -4.11 -5.69
CA CYS A 37 -2.06 -4.47 -6.92
C CYS A 37 -2.89 -3.30 -7.45
N VAL A 38 -3.75 -2.71 -6.62
CA VAL A 38 -4.61 -1.57 -7.05
C VAL A 38 -3.81 -0.30 -7.36
N GLN A 39 -2.57 -0.21 -6.88
CA GLN A 39 -1.66 0.87 -7.27
C GLN A 39 -1.12 0.65 -8.69
N VAL A 40 -0.82 -0.61 -9.05
CA VAL A 40 -0.27 -0.96 -10.37
C VAL A 40 -1.36 -1.05 -11.44
N ASP A 41 -2.60 -1.33 -11.03
CA ASP A 41 -3.83 -1.27 -11.85
C ASP A 41 -4.16 0.20 -12.15
N GLN A 42 -3.61 0.71 -13.24
CA GLN A 42 -3.70 2.11 -13.61
C GLN A 42 -5.05 2.46 -14.23
N ASN A 43 -5.70 1.51 -14.89
CA ASN A 43 -7.00 1.73 -15.52
C ASN A 43 -8.19 1.39 -14.59
N GLY A 44 -7.94 0.72 -13.46
CA GLY A 44 -8.92 0.39 -12.43
C GLY A 44 -9.83 -0.80 -12.76
N ASP A 45 -9.47 -1.63 -13.74
CA ASP A 45 -10.28 -2.78 -14.17
C ASP A 45 -10.01 -4.06 -13.36
N LYS A 46 -9.07 -3.98 -12.40
CA LYS A 46 -8.63 -5.03 -11.48
C LYS A 46 -7.77 -6.10 -12.13
N VAL A 47 -7.30 -5.93 -13.36
CA VAL A 47 -6.43 -6.87 -14.05
C VAL A 47 -5.18 -6.12 -14.51
N ILE A 48 -4.01 -6.59 -14.10
CA ILE A 48 -2.76 -5.96 -14.55
C ILE A 48 -2.43 -6.44 -15.95
N ASP A 49 -2.60 -5.61 -16.97
CA ASP A 49 -2.37 -5.95 -18.36
C ASP A 49 -1.69 -4.83 -19.18
N VAL A 50 -1.80 -4.90 -20.50
CA VAL A 50 -1.16 -3.94 -21.41
C VAL A 50 -1.87 -2.58 -21.37
N ALA A 51 -3.14 -2.53 -20.99
CA ALA A 51 -3.87 -1.26 -20.85
C ALA A 51 -3.28 -0.39 -19.74
N ASP A 52 -2.75 -1.00 -18.66
CA ASP A 52 -2.05 -0.26 -17.60
C ASP A 52 -0.75 0.39 -18.09
N LEU A 53 0.00 -0.34 -18.92
CA LEU A 53 1.19 0.21 -19.58
C LEU A 53 0.84 1.42 -20.47
N GLY A 54 -0.36 1.42 -21.07
CA GLY A 54 -0.88 2.56 -21.83
C GLY A 54 -1.03 3.82 -20.99
N GLN A 55 -1.42 3.69 -19.72
CA GLN A 55 -1.52 4.82 -18.79
C GLN A 55 -0.13 5.32 -18.39
N ILE A 56 0.81 4.42 -18.03
CA ILE A 56 2.20 4.79 -17.73
C ILE A 56 2.84 5.51 -18.91
N GLY A 57 2.59 5.03 -20.14
CA GLY A 57 3.11 5.61 -21.37
C GLY A 57 2.70 7.07 -21.60
N GLY A 58 1.55 7.51 -21.05
CA GLY A 58 1.09 8.89 -21.14
C GLY A 58 1.99 9.90 -20.43
N GLU A 59 2.73 9.46 -19.41
CA GLU A 59 3.61 10.29 -18.59
C GLU A 59 5.09 9.88 -18.69
N PHE A 60 5.44 8.94 -19.58
CA PHE A 60 6.81 8.43 -19.70
C PHE A 60 7.82 9.54 -20.04
N GLY A 61 8.95 9.55 -19.34
CA GLY A 61 10.02 10.54 -19.48
C GLY A 61 9.83 11.82 -18.67
N ARG A 62 8.76 11.93 -17.86
CA ARG A 62 8.65 12.97 -16.84
C ARG A 62 9.75 12.81 -15.81
N THR A 63 10.28 13.94 -15.31
CA THR A 63 11.34 13.96 -14.29
C THR A 63 11.06 14.95 -13.16
N ASP A 64 9.80 15.38 -13.04
CA ASP A 64 9.35 16.39 -12.09
C ASP A 64 8.10 15.97 -11.31
N CYS A 65 7.91 14.65 -11.22
CA CYS A 65 6.83 14.01 -10.50
C CYS A 65 6.95 14.28 -9.01
N ARG A 66 5.81 14.60 -8.38
CA ARG A 66 5.71 14.92 -6.96
C ARG A 66 4.26 14.79 -6.49
N PRO A 67 4.01 14.64 -5.18
CA PRO A 67 2.66 14.36 -4.65
C PRO A 67 1.56 15.36 -5.07
N ALA A 68 1.91 16.63 -5.32
CA ALA A 68 0.94 17.68 -5.63
C ALA A 68 0.85 18.05 -7.13
N ARG A 69 1.65 17.43 -8.00
CA ARG A 69 1.71 17.78 -9.44
C ARG A 69 1.08 16.68 -10.28
N TYR A 70 0.38 17.09 -11.34
CA TYR A 70 -0.25 16.18 -12.31
C TYR A 70 -1.16 15.14 -11.65
N GLY A 71 -2.06 15.52 -10.74
CA GLY A 71 -2.93 14.53 -10.06
C GLY A 71 -2.22 13.65 -9.01
N GLY A 72 -0.92 13.85 -8.78
CA GLY A 72 -0.11 13.19 -7.77
C GLY A 72 0.81 12.13 -8.37
N TRP A 73 2.12 12.36 -8.24
CA TRP A 73 3.16 11.47 -8.78
C TRP A 73 2.94 11.15 -10.27
N CYS A 74 2.73 12.20 -11.09
CA CYS A 74 2.53 12.07 -12.54
C CYS A 74 1.33 11.18 -12.90
N ASP A 75 0.15 11.57 -12.41
CA ASP A 75 -1.11 10.84 -12.56
C ASP A 75 -1.02 9.37 -12.12
N LYS A 76 -0.24 9.15 -11.04
CA LYS A 76 0.09 7.85 -10.46
C LYS A 76 0.99 6.95 -11.32
N ALA A 77 1.56 7.47 -12.40
CA ALA A 77 2.47 6.73 -13.27
C ALA A 77 3.87 6.51 -12.66
N ASP A 78 4.30 7.39 -11.75
CA ASP A 78 5.52 7.19 -10.96
C ASP A 78 5.19 6.23 -9.79
N LEU A 79 5.43 4.94 -10.04
CA LEU A 79 5.02 3.81 -9.20
C LEU A 79 6.04 3.48 -8.10
N ASN A 80 7.29 3.94 -8.25
CA ASN A 80 8.35 3.81 -7.27
C ASN A 80 8.57 5.10 -6.44
N TYR A 81 7.89 6.20 -6.81
CA TYR A 81 7.95 7.52 -6.18
C TYR A 81 9.34 8.15 -6.19
N ASP A 82 10.11 7.92 -7.25
CA ASP A 82 11.47 8.44 -7.40
C ASP A 82 11.53 9.84 -8.07
N GLY A 83 10.37 10.36 -8.48
CA GLY A 83 10.23 11.66 -9.12
C GLY A 83 10.29 11.60 -10.65
N GLN A 84 10.45 10.41 -11.23
CA GLN A 84 10.51 10.18 -12.66
C GLN A 84 9.50 9.11 -13.09
N VAL A 85 9.11 9.13 -14.36
CA VAL A 85 8.39 8.01 -14.98
C VAL A 85 9.31 7.40 -16.01
N ASP A 86 9.87 6.24 -15.71
CA ASP A 86 10.88 5.59 -16.55
C ASP A 86 10.68 4.08 -16.68
N ASN A 87 11.71 3.37 -17.15
CA ASN A 87 11.66 1.92 -17.36
C ASN A 87 11.46 1.13 -16.05
N GLN A 88 11.72 1.73 -14.89
CA GLN A 88 11.52 1.12 -13.58
C GLN A 88 10.02 1.00 -13.28
N ASP A 89 9.23 2.02 -13.60
CA ASP A 89 7.76 1.98 -13.47
C ASP A 89 7.14 0.97 -14.43
N VAL A 90 7.61 0.95 -15.68
CA VAL A 90 7.22 -0.08 -16.67
C VAL A 90 7.57 -1.48 -16.16
N SER A 91 8.74 -1.66 -15.55
CA SER A 91 9.17 -2.94 -14.98
C SER A 91 8.33 -3.37 -13.79
N ILE A 92 7.83 -2.42 -12.99
CA ILE A 92 6.87 -2.70 -11.92
C ILE A 92 5.58 -3.28 -12.51
N VAL A 93 5.00 -2.65 -13.54
CA VAL A 93 3.80 -3.19 -14.21
C VAL A 93 4.09 -4.59 -14.78
N GLY A 94 5.23 -4.76 -15.46
CA GLY A 94 5.66 -6.05 -16.01
C GLY A 94 5.79 -7.16 -14.96
N GLY A 95 6.31 -6.86 -13.76
CA GLY A 95 6.39 -7.81 -12.65
C GLY A 95 5.03 -8.24 -12.07
N TRP A 96 3.98 -7.46 -12.35
CA TRP A 96 2.61 -7.71 -11.91
C TRP A 96 1.68 -8.21 -13.01
N HIS A 97 2.13 -8.27 -14.26
CA HIS A 97 1.33 -8.67 -15.41
C HIS A 97 0.58 -10.00 -15.21
N GLY A 98 -0.70 -10.01 -15.55
CA GLY A 98 -1.61 -11.14 -15.41
C GLY A 98 -2.18 -11.35 -14.00
N LYS A 99 -1.82 -10.53 -13.02
CA LYS A 99 -2.43 -10.59 -11.67
C LYS A 99 -3.80 -9.92 -11.68
N THR A 100 -4.69 -10.41 -10.81
CA THR A 100 -6.00 -9.79 -10.56
C THR A 100 -6.05 -9.22 -9.15
N CYS A 101 -6.50 -7.97 -9.02
CA CYS A 101 -6.61 -7.27 -7.74
C CYS A 101 -7.90 -7.67 -7.02
N LYS A 102 -7.81 -8.76 -6.26
CA LYS A 102 -8.92 -9.27 -5.42
C LYS A 102 -8.54 -9.14 -3.95
N TYR A 103 -9.36 -8.41 -3.19
CA TYR A 103 -9.35 -8.52 -1.73
C TYR A 103 -9.96 -9.89 -1.39
N ARG A 104 -9.19 -10.77 -0.76
CA ARG A 104 -9.66 -12.07 -0.27
C ARG A 104 -10.06 -11.96 1.19
#